data_AF-A0A1E9ADB2-F1
#
_entry.id   AF-A0A1E9ADB2-F1
#
_cell.length_a   1.000
_cell.length_b   1.000
_cell.length_c   1.000
_cell.angle_alpha   90.00
_cell.angle_beta   90.00
_cell.angle_gamma   90.00
#
_symmetry.space_group_name_H-M   'P 1'
#
loop_
_entity.id
_entity.type
_entity.pdbx_description
1 polymer ?
#
loop_
_entity_poly.entity_id
_entity_poly.type
_entity_poly.pdbx_seq_one_letter_code
_entity_poly.pdbx_strand_id
1 'polypeptide(L)'
;MNEKKEGFIYIFTIILISLLALFFYFIYSYTSNTSYINLHRVERIQSKYAAESVLNMKISEENFNQELKEFILSRKYSKNLSIKSLPSDTKLEKLVISNEDSVDKNKNYVDLVELRTEVKYKNSLAGARIRANFVNKIYKEEDGVLNSGKINKDDLEKIKKSFDNNNWSMPGKKVIDLDGDFIYGEEKGKKFIFEEVEEFDEKTEEKIIKRNPLYSLDDVKVINQKNGSLKIESSVNNQILLLNDKVLFNDNAISGIIIVNNNAQISNNCKLEGYLIDLYDKNPSISLKYHPLVLRDFSSVLPDYIKFQPRSLNYYDLEDNT
;
A
#
# COMPACT_ATOMS: atom_id res chain seq x y z
N MET A 1 -94.05 -11.56 25.43
CA MET A 1 -92.94 -12.54 25.31
C MET A 1 -92.07 -12.28 24.05
N ASN A 2 -92.02 -11.05 23.52
CA ASN A 2 -91.19 -10.66 22.36
C ASN A 2 -90.03 -9.73 22.73
N GLU A 3 -90.19 -8.83 23.71
CA GLU A 3 -89.10 -7.90 24.12
C GLU A 3 -87.84 -8.60 24.64
N LYS A 4 -87.98 -9.75 25.33
CA LYS A 4 -86.83 -10.56 25.80
C LYS A 4 -86.05 -11.22 24.67
N LYS A 5 -86.69 -11.52 23.53
CA LYS A 5 -86.03 -12.11 22.35
C LYS A 5 -85.27 -11.04 21.56
N GLU A 6 -85.85 -9.86 21.41
CA GLU A 6 -85.21 -8.73 20.74
C GLU A 6 -83.99 -8.22 21.52
N GLY A 7 -84.11 -8.05 22.85
CA GLY A 7 -82.97 -7.67 23.70
C GLY A 7 -81.79 -8.65 23.63
N PHE A 8 -82.07 -9.95 23.53
CA PHE A 8 -81.03 -10.98 23.35
C PHE A 8 -80.33 -10.86 21.99
N ILE A 9 -81.08 -10.57 20.92
CA ILE A 9 -80.52 -10.35 19.57
C ILE A 9 -79.61 -9.12 19.57
N TYR A 10 -80.01 -8.02 20.24
CA TYR A 10 -79.17 -6.82 20.34
C TYR A 10 -77.87 -7.07 21.12
N ILE A 11 -77.94 -7.75 22.28
CA ILE A 11 -76.75 -8.10 23.07
C ILE A 11 -75.81 -9.00 22.26
N PHE A 12 -76.35 -10.02 21.60
CA PHE A 12 -75.57 -10.92 20.76
C PHE A 12 -74.91 -10.17 19.59
N THR A 13 -75.63 -9.24 18.96
CA THR A 13 -75.11 -8.43 17.85
C THR A 13 -73.98 -7.51 18.31
N ILE A 14 -74.10 -6.87 19.49
CA ILE A 14 -73.04 -6.05 20.07
C ILE A 14 -71.80 -6.89 20.34
N ILE A 15 -71.96 -8.06 20.97
CA ILE A 15 -70.85 -8.99 21.23
C ILE A 15 -70.19 -9.41 19.91
N LEU A 16 -70.97 -9.77 18.89
CA LEU A 16 -70.46 -10.17 17.59
C LEU A 16 -69.67 -9.05 16.90
N ILE A 17 -70.19 -7.82 16.90
CA ILE A 17 -69.52 -6.65 16.34
C ILE A 17 -68.23 -6.34 17.10
N SER A 18 -68.25 -6.39 18.44
CA SER A 18 -67.05 -6.20 19.25
C SER A 18 -65.98 -7.26 18.97
N LEU A 19 -66.39 -8.51 18.78
CA LEU A 19 -65.48 -9.63 18.49
C LEU A 19 -64.89 -9.50 17.08
N LEU A 20 -65.70 -9.10 16.09
CA LEU A 20 -65.24 -8.78 14.74
C LEU A 20 -64.28 -7.58 14.74
N ALA A 21 -64.59 -6.51 15.47
CA ALA A 21 -63.73 -5.34 15.57
C ALA A 21 -62.36 -5.69 16.18
N LEU A 22 -62.35 -6.52 17.23
CA LEU A 22 -61.13 -6.99 17.87
C LEU A 22 -60.32 -7.89 16.93
N PHE A 23 -60.99 -8.75 16.17
CA PHE A 23 -60.37 -9.60 15.14
C PHE A 23 -59.74 -8.77 14.00
N PHE A 24 -60.45 -7.77 13.48
CA PHE A 24 -59.91 -6.87 12.44
C PHE A 24 -58.76 -6.01 12.96
N TYR A 25 -58.85 -5.50 14.18
CA TYR A 25 -57.75 -4.78 14.83
C TYR A 25 -56.51 -5.65 14.99
N PHE A 26 -56.69 -6.91 15.41
CA PHE A 26 -55.59 -7.87 15.53
C PHE A 26 -54.91 -8.13 14.18
N ILE A 27 -55.68 -8.39 13.12
CA ILE A 27 -55.14 -8.59 11.77
C ILE A 27 -54.37 -7.36 11.28
N TYR A 28 -54.95 -6.17 11.46
CA TYR A 28 -54.31 -4.92 11.05
C TYR A 28 -53.00 -4.67 11.81
N SER A 29 -53.02 -4.81 13.13
CA SER A 29 -51.84 -4.64 13.98
C SER A 29 -50.74 -5.65 13.61
N TYR A 30 -51.09 -6.93 13.46
CA TYR A 30 -50.14 -7.98 13.08
C TYR A 30 -49.52 -7.74 11.70
N THR A 31 -50.34 -7.38 10.70
CA THR A 31 -49.88 -7.14 9.33
C THR A 31 -49.00 -5.89 9.25
N SER A 32 -49.41 -4.81 9.92
CA SER A 32 -48.64 -3.56 10.00
C SER A 32 -47.28 -3.79 10.65
N ASN A 33 -47.25 -4.45 11.81
CA ASN A 33 -46.01 -4.76 12.52
C ASN A 33 -45.08 -5.67 11.71
N THR A 34 -45.61 -6.72 11.08
CA THR A 34 -44.81 -7.62 10.24
C THR A 34 -44.23 -6.89 9.03
N SER A 35 -45.02 -6.03 8.39
CA SER A 35 -44.58 -5.22 7.26
C SER A 35 -43.50 -4.21 7.68
N TYR A 36 -43.66 -3.59 8.85
CA TYR A 36 -42.69 -2.68 9.43
C TYR A 36 -41.37 -3.38 9.76
N ILE A 37 -41.43 -4.56 10.38
CA ILE A 37 -40.23 -5.39 10.67
C ILE A 37 -39.52 -5.78 9.37
N ASN A 38 -40.26 -6.20 8.35
CA ASN A 38 -39.70 -6.55 7.05
C ASN A 38 -39.07 -5.34 6.35
N LEU A 39 -39.71 -4.17 6.39
CA LEU A 39 -39.16 -2.93 5.84
C LEU A 39 -37.85 -2.56 6.53
N HIS A 40 -37.81 -2.56 7.86
CA HIS A 40 -36.58 -2.31 8.63
C HIS A 40 -35.48 -3.30 8.34
N ARG A 41 -35.83 -4.58 8.16
CA ARG A 41 -34.86 -5.60 7.77
C ARG A 41 -34.26 -5.33 6.39
N VAL A 42 -35.09 -4.92 5.43
CA VAL A 42 -34.63 -4.54 4.08
C VAL A 42 -33.76 -3.28 4.12
N GLU A 43 -34.19 -2.24 4.85
CA GLU A 43 -33.43 -1.00 4.98
C GLU A 43 -32.07 -1.23 5.66
N ARG A 44 -32.00 -2.10 6.69
CA ARG A 44 -30.75 -2.48 7.35
C ARG A 44 -29.79 -3.25 6.43
N ILE A 45 -30.31 -4.04 5.51
CA ILE A 45 -29.49 -4.73 4.50
C ILE A 45 -28.98 -3.70 3.48
N GLN A 46 -29.85 -2.80 3.02
CA GLN A 46 -29.49 -1.74 2.08
C GLN A 46 -28.46 -0.76 2.67
N SER A 47 -28.56 -0.42 3.95
CA SER A 47 -27.59 0.44 4.63
C SER A 47 -26.19 -0.19 4.68
N LYS A 48 -26.09 -1.52 4.86
CA LYS A 48 -24.81 -2.25 4.78
C LYS A 48 -24.21 -2.18 3.38
N TYR A 49 -25.01 -2.36 2.33
CA TYR A 49 -24.56 -2.20 0.95
C TYR A 49 -24.19 -0.75 0.60
N ALA A 50 -24.89 0.24 1.17
CA ALA A 50 -24.52 1.65 1.04
C ALA A 50 -23.15 1.91 1.67
N ALA A 51 -22.87 1.38 2.86
CA ALA A 51 -21.57 1.49 3.52
C ALA A 51 -20.45 0.87 2.67
N GLU A 52 -20.65 -0.34 2.15
CA GLU A 52 -19.70 -0.97 1.22
C GLU A 52 -19.49 -0.14 -0.06
N SER A 53 -20.57 0.41 -0.62
CA SER A 53 -20.51 1.24 -1.83
C SER A 53 -19.65 2.48 -1.59
N VAL A 54 -19.77 3.14 -0.44
CA VAL A 54 -18.90 4.28 -0.07
C VAL A 54 -17.43 3.88 -0.03
N LEU A 55 -17.10 2.72 0.54
CA LEU A 55 -15.73 2.23 0.57
C LEU A 55 -15.20 1.97 -0.84
N ASN A 56 -15.98 1.31 -1.69
CA ASN A 56 -15.61 1.01 -3.07
C ASN A 56 -15.46 2.28 -3.91
N MET A 57 -16.35 3.26 -3.73
CA MET A 57 -16.25 4.57 -4.36
C MET A 57 -14.94 5.26 -3.95
N LYS A 58 -14.61 5.28 -2.64
CA LYS A 58 -13.36 5.89 -2.17
C LYS A 58 -12.13 5.21 -2.77
N ILE A 59 -12.10 3.87 -2.79
CA ILE A 59 -10.96 3.11 -3.34
C ILE A 59 -10.81 3.35 -4.85
N SER A 60 -11.90 3.63 -5.54
CA SER A 60 -11.91 3.90 -6.99
C SER A 60 -11.55 5.34 -7.35
N GLU A 61 -11.38 6.24 -6.38
CA GLU A 61 -10.93 7.61 -6.65
C GLU A 61 -9.48 7.61 -7.13
N GLU A 62 -9.20 8.33 -8.21
CA GLU A 62 -7.86 8.41 -8.83
C GLU A 62 -6.75 8.82 -7.83
N ASN A 63 -7.09 9.67 -6.85
CA ASN A 63 -6.15 10.19 -5.86
C ASN A 63 -6.03 9.31 -4.60
N PHE A 64 -6.77 8.20 -4.48
CA PHE A 64 -6.76 7.37 -3.26
C PHE A 64 -5.39 6.76 -2.97
N ASN A 65 -4.69 6.24 -3.98
CA ASN A 65 -3.36 5.67 -3.80
C ASN A 65 -2.34 6.72 -3.31
N GLN A 66 -2.45 7.95 -3.78
CA GLN A 66 -1.62 9.06 -3.33
C GLN A 66 -1.96 9.45 -1.88
N GLU A 67 -3.25 9.55 -1.53
CA GLU A 67 -3.69 9.81 -0.15
C GLU A 67 -3.22 8.71 0.83
N LEU A 68 -3.22 7.45 0.39
CA LEU A 68 -2.70 6.30 1.14
C LEU A 68 -1.18 6.42 1.33
N LYS A 69 -0.43 6.72 0.26
CA LYS A 69 1.03 6.93 0.32
C LYS A 69 1.39 8.00 1.34
N GLU A 70 0.72 9.14 1.28
CA GLU A 70 0.91 10.23 2.25
C GLU A 70 0.57 9.81 3.68
N PHE A 71 -0.54 9.07 3.86
CA PHE A 71 -0.93 8.56 5.17
C PHE A 71 0.14 7.65 5.77
N ILE A 72 0.58 6.62 5.04
CA ILE A 72 1.62 5.67 5.48
C ILE A 72 2.93 6.38 5.79
N LEU A 73 3.38 7.27 4.91
CA LEU A 73 4.66 7.99 5.09
C LEU A 73 4.60 9.01 6.23
N SER A 74 3.43 9.56 6.53
CA SER A 74 3.26 10.48 7.67
C SER A 74 3.38 9.80 9.04
N ARG A 75 3.37 8.46 9.08
CA ARG A 75 3.41 7.64 10.31
C ARG A 75 2.31 8.00 11.34
N LYS A 76 1.21 8.58 10.88
CA LYS A 76 0.03 8.83 11.71
C LYS A 76 -0.72 7.52 11.95
N TYR A 77 -1.35 7.38 13.12
CA TYR A 77 -2.18 6.20 13.40
C TYR A 77 -3.47 6.18 12.57
N SER A 78 -4.08 7.34 12.34
CA SER A 78 -5.31 7.46 11.54
C SER A 78 -5.40 8.78 10.79
N LYS A 79 -6.24 8.81 9.76
CA LYS A 79 -6.57 9.99 8.95
C LYS A 79 -8.03 9.94 8.53
N ASN A 80 -8.77 11.01 8.80
CA ASN A 80 -10.11 11.20 8.23
C ASN A 80 -9.98 11.44 6.72
N LEU A 81 -10.86 10.81 5.95
CA LEU A 81 -10.91 10.97 4.50
C LEU A 81 -12.23 11.62 4.10
N SER A 82 -12.21 12.28 2.95
CA SER A 82 -13.40 12.75 2.26
C SER A 82 -13.68 11.88 1.04
N ILE A 83 -14.92 11.98 0.53
CA ILE A 83 -15.37 11.35 -0.71
C ILE A 83 -15.98 12.42 -1.61
N LYS A 84 -15.73 12.35 -2.92
CA LYS A 84 -16.17 13.39 -3.86
C LYS A 84 -17.69 13.44 -4.05
N SER A 85 -18.35 12.29 -4.09
CA SER A 85 -19.79 12.21 -4.32
C SER A 85 -20.41 11.02 -3.60
N LEU A 86 -21.68 11.17 -3.23
CA LEU A 86 -22.50 10.17 -2.56
C LEU A 86 -23.89 10.12 -3.21
N PRO A 87 -24.57 8.97 -3.20
CA PRO A 87 -25.98 8.88 -3.51
C PRO A 87 -26.83 9.81 -2.62
N SER A 88 -27.91 10.37 -3.16
CA SER A 88 -28.75 11.35 -2.45
C SER A 88 -29.45 10.80 -1.21
N ASP A 89 -29.66 9.48 -1.14
CA ASP A 89 -30.29 8.76 -0.04
C ASP A 89 -29.29 8.26 1.02
N THR A 90 -27.99 8.57 0.84
CA THR A 90 -26.90 8.14 1.71
C THR A 90 -26.16 9.35 2.29
N LYS A 91 -26.13 9.45 3.62
CA LYS A 91 -25.34 10.43 4.35
C LYS A 91 -24.09 9.77 4.94
N LEU A 92 -22.93 10.36 4.71
CA LEU A 92 -21.68 9.93 5.33
C LEU A 92 -21.57 10.49 6.75
N GLU A 93 -21.44 9.62 7.74
CA GLU A 93 -21.16 10.02 9.12
C GLU A 93 -19.65 9.95 9.42
N LYS A 94 -18.96 8.95 8.86
CA LYS A 94 -17.52 8.76 9.08
C LYS A 94 -16.85 8.05 7.90
N LEU A 95 -15.64 8.48 7.55
CA LEU A 95 -14.73 7.77 6.66
C LEU A 95 -13.29 7.97 7.15
N VAL A 96 -12.63 6.89 7.53
CA VAL A 96 -11.31 6.94 8.18
C VAL A 96 -10.45 5.81 7.65
N ILE A 97 -9.18 6.12 7.41
CA ILE A 97 -8.14 5.11 7.29
C ILE A 97 -7.28 5.11 8.55
N SER A 98 -6.94 3.91 9.02
CA SER A 98 -6.06 3.72 10.17
C SER A 98 -5.05 2.60 9.93
N ASN A 99 -3.88 2.73 10.55
CA ASN A 99 -2.95 1.62 10.65
C ASN A 99 -3.52 0.63 11.68
N GLU A 100 -3.43 -0.66 11.39
CA GLU A 100 -3.56 -1.64 12.47
C GLU A 100 -2.21 -1.71 13.18
N ASP A 101 -2.12 -1.09 14.37
CA ASP A 101 -0.97 -1.27 15.27
C ASP A 101 -0.77 -2.76 15.55
N SER A 102 0.42 -3.30 15.73
CA SER A 102 1.78 -2.92 15.37
C SER A 102 2.56 -4.17 15.73
N VAL A 103 3.23 -4.80 14.75
CA VAL A 103 4.18 -5.89 14.97
C VAL A 103 3.54 -7.23 15.38
N ASP A 104 3.71 -8.28 14.56
CA ASP A 104 3.23 -9.62 14.95
C ASP A 104 4.00 -10.13 16.19
N LYS A 105 3.55 -11.24 16.79
CA LYS A 105 4.21 -11.87 17.95
C LYS A 105 5.72 -12.17 17.74
N ASN A 106 6.18 -12.20 16.49
CA ASN A 106 7.55 -12.52 16.07
C ASN A 106 8.37 -11.27 15.69
N LYS A 107 7.89 -10.06 16.00
CA LYS A 107 8.54 -8.80 15.63
C LYS A 107 8.49 -8.45 14.14
N ASN A 108 7.62 -9.10 13.35
CA ASN A 108 7.52 -8.82 11.93
C ASN A 108 6.74 -7.53 11.65
N TYR A 109 7.21 -6.78 10.66
CA TYR A 109 6.51 -5.61 10.14
C TYR A 109 5.12 -6.01 9.62
N VAL A 110 4.08 -5.40 10.18
CA VAL A 110 2.69 -5.62 9.76
C VAL A 110 2.34 -4.53 8.75
N ASP A 111 2.05 -4.93 7.51
CA ASP A 111 1.69 -4.00 6.45
C ASP A 111 0.17 -3.87 6.27
N LEU A 112 -0.58 -3.78 7.37
CA LEU A 112 -2.04 -3.75 7.36
C LEU A 112 -2.59 -2.35 7.66
N VAL A 113 -3.60 -1.98 6.87
CA VAL A 113 -4.45 -0.81 7.10
C VAL A 113 -5.92 -1.22 7.14
N GLU A 114 -6.71 -0.48 7.90
CA GLU A 114 -8.16 -0.56 7.95
C GLU A 114 -8.75 0.72 7.35
N LEU A 115 -9.58 0.57 6.32
CA LEU A 115 -10.44 1.63 5.79
C LEU A 115 -11.86 1.38 6.30
N ARG A 116 -12.39 2.31 7.10
CA ARG A 116 -13.67 2.18 7.77
C ARG A 116 -14.62 3.31 7.37
N THR A 117 -15.88 2.99 7.19
CA THR A 117 -16.95 3.98 7.01
C THR A 117 -18.16 3.69 7.90
N GLU A 118 -18.87 4.76 8.24
CA GLU A 118 -20.19 4.75 8.87
C GLU A 118 -21.11 5.66 8.05
N VAL A 119 -22.27 5.15 7.68
CA VAL A 119 -23.25 5.85 6.84
C VAL A 119 -24.64 5.76 7.45
N LYS A 120 -25.46 6.76 7.16
CA LYS A 120 -26.90 6.73 7.37
C LYS A 120 -27.59 6.60 6.02
N TYR A 121 -28.26 5.47 5.81
CA TYR A 121 -29.10 5.21 4.64
C TYR A 121 -30.57 5.30 5.07
N LYS A 122 -31.29 6.32 4.61
CA LYS A 122 -32.63 6.67 5.11
C LYS A 122 -32.64 6.75 6.66
N ASN A 123 -33.33 5.83 7.33
CA ASN A 123 -33.45 5.75 8.79
C ASN A 123 -32.56 4.67 9.42
N SER A 124 -31.66 4.05 8.66
CA SER A 124 -30.80 2.98 9.14
C SER A 124 -29.33 3.40 9.13
N LEU A 125 -28.66 3.25 10.28
CA LEU A 125 -27.21 3.38 10.40
C LEU A 125 -26.50 2.05 10.08
N ALA A 126 -25.39 2.13 9.37
CA ALA A 126 -24.53 0.97 9.14
C ALA A 126 -23.06 1.35 9.05
N GLY A 127 -22.22 0.40 9.48
CA GLY A 127 -20.78 0.49 9.36
C GLY A 127 -20.21 -0.64 8.51
N ALA A 128 -19.19 -0.31 7.73
CA ALA A 128 -18.38 -1.29 7.00
C ALA A 128 -16.90 -0.97 7.15
N ARG A 129 -16.05 -1.99 7.05
CA ARG A 129 -14.60 -1.85 7.06
C ARG A 129 -13.93 -2.81 6.08
N ILE A 130 -12.90 -2.33 5.40
CA ILE A 130 -12.00 -3.13 4.60
C ILE A 130 -10.64 -3.17 5.29
N ARG A 131 -10.14 -4.38 5.54
CA ARG A 131 -8.73 -4.60 5.88
C ARG A 131 -7.96 -4.87 4.62
N ALA A 132 -6.82 -4.21 4.47
CA ALA A 132 -5.99 -4.32 3.28
C ALA A 132 -4.51 -4.38 3.64
N ASN A 133 -3.74 -5.07 2.80
CA ASN A 133 -2.30 -4.85 2.75
C ASN A 133 -2.01 -3.52 2.05
N PHE A 134 -0.98 -2.80 2.50
CA PHE A 134 -0.51 -1.60 1.80
C PHE A 134 0.84 -1.80 1.11
N VAL A 135 1.63 -2.83 1.44
CA VAL A 135 2.85 -3.14 0.67
C VAL A 135 2.47 -4.02 -0.51
N ASN A 136 2.81 -3.54 -1.71
CA ASN A 136 2.53 -4.24 -2.95
C ASN A 136 3.16 -5.64 -2.95
N LYS A 137 2.36 -6.65 -3.30
CA LYS A 137 2.75 -8.07 -3.32
C LYS A 137 4.07 -8.34 -4.06
N ILE A 138 4.39 -7.56 -5.10
CA ILE A 138 5.61 -7.73 -5.90
C ILE A 138 6.89 -7.57 -5.06
N TYR A 139 6.83 -6.91 -3.91
CA TYR A 139 7.96 -6.70 -2.99
C TYR A 139 8.00 -7.70 -1.82
N LYS A 140 7.08 -8.68 -1.81
CA LYS A 140 6.95 -9.68 -0.74
C LYS A 140 7.51 -11.05 -1.14
N GLU A 141 8.20 -11.13 -2.26
CA GLU A 141 8.85 -12.35 -2.74
C GLU A 141 9.89 -12.83 -1.73
N GLU A 142 9.76 -14.08 -1.27
CA GLU A 142 10.56 -14.64 -0.17
C GLU A 142 12.05 -14.80 -0.49
N ASP A 143 12.36 -15.01 -1.77
CA ASP A 143 13.74 -15.08 -2.26
C ASP A 143 14.37 -13.70 -2.47
N GLY A 144 13.60 -12.61 -2.31
CA GLY A 144 14.06 -11.23 -2.42
C GLY A 144 14.33 -10.74 -3.85
N VAL A 145 13.94 -11.48 -4.88
CA VAL A 145 14.18 -11.11 -6.29
C VAL A 145 12.86 -10.70 -6.94
N LEU A 146 12.83 -9.52 -7.57
CA LEU A 146 11.76 -9.14 -8.49
C LEU A 146 12.30 -9.21 -9.92
N ASN A 147 11.79 -10.16 -10.70
CA ASN A 147 12.20 -10.37 -12.08
C ASN A 147 11.00 -10.55 -13.01
N SER A 148 11.25 -10.70 -14.32
CA SER A 148 10.16 -10.75 -15.29
C SER A 148 9.26 -11.97 -15.11
N GLY A 149 9.82 -13.10 -14.63
CA GLY A 149 9.09 -14.35 -14.41
C GLY A 149 8.04 -14.29 -13.30
N LYS A 150 8.11 -13.29 -12.40
CA LYS A 150 7.18 -13.12 -11.27
C LYS A 150 6.06 -12.11 -11.52
N ILE A 151 6.16 -11.39 -12.64
CA ILE A 151 5.19 -10.36 -13.02
C ILE A 151 4.42 -10.86 -14.24
N ASN A 152 3.11 -10.64 -14.28
CA ASN A 152 2.33 -10.92 -15.48
C ASN A 152 2.82 -10.04 -16.64
N LYS A 153 2.86 -10.58 -17.87
CA LYS A 153 3.35 -9.87 -19.06
C LYS A 153 2.68 -8.51 -19.27
N ASP A 154 1.38 -8.42 -19.03
CA ASP A 154 0.60 -7.18 -19.21
C ASP A 154 0.99 -6.06 -18.22
N ASP A 155 1.52 -6.44 -17.05
CA ASP A 155 1.92 -5.50 -16.00
C ASP A 155 3.42 -5.20 -16.02
N LEU A 156 4.25 -6.10 -16.58
CA LEU A 156 5.70 -5.96 -16.63
C LEU A 156 6.13 -4.65 -17.30
N GLU A 157 5.56 -4.32 -18.46
CA GLU A 157 5.91 -3.09 -19.18
C GLU A 157 5.48 -1.81 -18.44
N LYS A 158 4.39 -1.88 -17.67
CA LYS A 158 3.98 -0.76 -16.80
C LYS A 158 4.99 -0.57 -15.67
N ILE A 159 5.39 -1.66 -15.02
CA ILE A 159 6.36 -1.63 -13.92
C ILE A 159 7.71 -1.11 -14.43
N LYS A 160 8.23 -1.63 -15.55
CA LYS A 160 9.48 -1.13 -16.16
C LYS A 160 9.42 0.39 -16.37
N LYS A 161 8.35 0.89 -17.00
CA LYS A 161 8.14 2.34 -17.19
C LYS A 161 8.07 3.11 -15.87
N SER A 162 7.46 2.54 -14.83
CA SER A 162 7.42 3.15 -13.50
C SER A 162 8.81 3.28 -12.88
N PHE A 163 9.71 2.30 -13.09
CA PHE A 163 11.11 2.36 -12.63
C PHE A 163 11.94 3.35 -13.45
N ASP A 164 11.82 3.32 -14.78
CA ASP A 164 12.61 4.18 -15.69
C ASP A 164 12.28 5.67 -15.49
N ASN A 165 11.01 6.01 -15.22
CA ASN A 165 10.55 7.38 -15.02
C ASN A 165 10.47 7.79 -13.54
N ASN A 166 10.98 6.96 -12.62
CA ASN A 166 10.83 7.20 -11.20
C ASN A 166 11.65 8.41 -10.72
N ASN A 167 11.09 9.15 -9.76
CA ASN A 167 11.87 10.14 -9.02
C ASN A 167 12.49 9.50 -7.77
N TRP A 168 13.80 9.29 -7.82
CA TRP A 168 14.57 8.69 -6.73
C TRP A 168 14.91 9.66 -5.58
N SER A 169 14.44 10.90 -5.64
CA SER A 169 14.72 11.92 -4.63
C SER A 169 14.07 11.58 -3.29
N MET A 170 14.87 11.57 -2.22
CA MET A 170 14.42 11.37 -0.85
C MET A 170 14.62 12.65 -0.03
N PRO A 171 13.65 13.06 0.82
CA PRO A 171 13.81 14.23 1.67
C PRO A 171 15.08 14.14 2.53
N GLY A 172 15.96 15.15 2.43
CA GLY A 172 17.18 15.24 3.23
C GLY A 172 18.28 14.24 2.87
N LYS A 173 18.19 13.55 1.72
CA LYS A 173 19.23 12.61 1.25
C LYS A 173 19.66 12.94 -0.18
N LYS A 174 20.94 12.64 -0.46
CA LYS A 174 21.52 12.90 -1.78
C LYS A 174 21.29 11.69 -2.70
N VAL A 175 20.96 12.02 -3.94
CA VAL A 175 21.01 11.12 -5.10
C VAL A 175 22.22 11.56 -5.92
N ILE A 176 23.05 10.62 -6.33
CA ILE A 176 24.16 10.90 -7.23
C ILE A 176 23.92 10.18 -8.56
N ASP A 177 24.09 10.93 -9.65
CA ASP A 177 24.10 10.40 -11.00
C ASP A 177 25.54 10.36 -11.48
N LEU A 178 26.01 9.19 -11.87
CA LEU A 178 27.37 8.94 -12.33
C LEU A 178 27.34 8.72 -13.85
N ASP A 179 28.14 9.51 -14.57
CA ASP A 179 28.29 9.46 -16.03
C ASP A 179 29.78 9.39 -16.37
N GLY A 180 30.31 8.18 -16.53
CA GLY A 180 31.75 7.92 -16.64
C GLY A 180 32.23 6.73 -15.83
N ASP A 181 33.55 6.60 -15.72
CA ASP A 181 34.21 5.51 -14.99
C ASP A 181 34.55 5.93 -13.56
N PHE A 182 34.02 5.21 -12.58
CA PHE A 182 34.11 5.55 -11.17
C PHE A 182 34.42 4.35 -10.28
N ILE A 183 34.95 4.64 -9.10
CA ILE A 183 35.24 3.66 -8.06
C ILE A 183 34.48 4.01 -6.80
N TYR A 184 33.67 3.09 -6.30
CA TYR A 184 33.16 3.13 -4.93
C TYR A 184 34.21 2.53 -4.01
N GLY A 185 34.80 3.36 -3.15
CA GLY A 185 35.91 2.95 -2.29
C GLY A 185 35.83 3.55 -0.90
N GLU A 186 36.85 3.26 -0.09
CA GLU A 186 36.99 3.79 1.26
C GLU A 186 38.39 4.39 1.43
N GLU A 187 38.45 5.60 1.98
CA GLU A 187 39.70 6.25 2.36
C GLU A 187 39.57 6.77 3.80
N LYS A 188 40.52 6.40 4.67
CA LYS A 188 40.56 6.82 6.08
C LYS A 188 39.25 6.57 6.85
N GLY A 189 38.60 5.43 6.59
CA GLY A 189 37.35 5.04 7.27
C GLY A 189 36.08 5.67 6.68
N LYS A 190 36.19 6.46 5.60
CA LYS A 190 35.06 7.14 4.97
C LYS A 190 34.88 6.68 3.53
N LYS A 191 33.63 6.52 3.11
CA LYS A 191 33.28 6.01 1.79
C LYS A 191 33.09 7.15 0.79
N PHE A 192 33.66 6.99 -0.39
CA PHE A 192 33.57 7.98 -1.47
C PHE A 192 33.32 7.30 -2.81
N ILE A 193 32.82 8.11 -3.75
CA ILE A 193 33.03 7.86 -5.18
C ILE A 193 34.32 8.57 -5.60
N PHE A 194 35.21 7.83 -6.23
CA PHE A 194 36.45 8.33 -6.81
C PHE A 194 36.38 8.31 -8.32
N GLU A 195 37.05 9.28 -8.92
CA GLU A 195 37.48 9.26 -10.32
C GLU A 195 38.99 9.04 -10.37
N GLU A 196 39.45 8.26 -11.34
CA GLU A 196 40.87 8.05 -11.59
C GLU A 196 41.33 9.05 -12.65
N VAL A 197 42.31 9.88 -12.28
CA VAL A 197 42.89 10.90 -13.15
C VAL A 197 44.37 10.55 -13.37
N GLU A 198 44.81 10.56 -14.63
CA GLU A 198 46.23 10.51 -14.96
C GLU A 198 46.87 11.86 -14.66
N GLU A 199 47.75 11.92 -13.66
CA GLU A 199 48.61 13.08 -13.39
C GLU A 199 50.05 12.74 -13.81
N PHE A 200 50.75 13.71 -14.41
CA PHE A 200 52.17 13.57 -14.69
C PHE A 200 52.96 13.93 -13.44
N ASP A 201 53.76 13.01 -12.92
CA ASP A 201 54.61 13.26 -11.75
C ASP A 201 55.97 13.77 -12.20
N GLU A 202 56.22 15.07 -11.99
CA GLU A 202 57.46 15.74 -12.36
C GLU A 202 58.72 15.15 -11.68
N LYS A 203 58.58 14.36 -10.60
CA LYS A 203 59.73 13.74 -9.91
C LYS A 203 60.12 12.39 -10.47
N THR A 204 59.16 11.64 -10.98
CA THR A 204 59.36 10.30 -11.55
C THR A 204 59.38 10.31 -13.07
N GLU A 205 58.99 11.44 -13.70
CA GLU A 205 58.78 11.60 -15.15
C GLU A 205 57.78 10.58 -15.72
N GLU A 206 56.95 9.99 -14.87
CA GLU A 206 55.96 8.97 -15.23
C GLU A 206 54.54 9.49 -15.03
N LYS A 207 53.62 8.94 -15.82
CA LYS A 207 52.18 9.13 -15.58
C LYS A 207 51.76 8.25 -14.43
N ILE A 208 51.23 8.86 -13.36
CA ILE A 208 50.67 8.15 -12.22
C ILE A 208 49.14 8.25 -12.26
N ILE A 209 48.47 7.15 -11.91
CA ILE A 209 47.01 7.14 -11.72
C ILE A 209 46.74 7.55 -10.28
N LYS A 210 46.02 8.66 -10.12
CA LYS A 210 45.62 9.17 -8.80
C LYS A 210 44.11 9.11 -8.65
N ARG A 211 43.69 8.75 -7.44
CA ARG A 211 42.27 8.71 -7.07
C ARG A 211 41.85 10.05 -6.49
N ASN A 212 40.91 10.70 -7.14
CA ASN A 212 40.34 11.96 -6.67
C ASN A 212 38.96 11.70 -6.04
N PRO A 213 38.75 11.98 -4.74
CA PRO A 213 37.44 11.79 -4.10
C PRO A 213 36.46 12.88 -4.57
N LEU A 214 35.43 12.48 -5.32
CA LEU A 214 34.40 13.37 -5.87
C LEU A 214 33.22 13.57 -4.92
N TYR A 215 32.67 12.46 -4.42
CA TYR A 215 31.44 12.48 -3.61
C TYR A 215 31.63 11.71 -2.31
N SER A 216 31.46 12.39 -1.17
CA SER A 216 31.27 11.70 0.11
C SER A 216 29.93 10.98 0.13
N LEU A 217 29.94 9.73 0.63
CA LEU A 217 28.77 8.86 0.63
C LEU A 217 27.97 8.86 1.95
N ASP A 218 28.36 9.68 2.94
CA ASP A 218 27.73 9.70 4.27
C ASP A 218 26.21 9.95 4.23
N ASP A 219 25.75 10.81 3.31
CA ASP A 219 24.33 11.18 3.13
C ASP A 219 23.73 10.72 1.79
N VAL A 220 24.47 9.91 1.03
CA VAL A 220 24.02 9.39 -0.26
C VAL A 220 23.22 8.11 -0.03
N LYS A 221 22.00 8.07 -0.57
CA LYS A 221 21.10 6.92 -0.46
C LYS A 221 20.77 6.25 -1.77
N VAL A 222 20.96 6.95 -2.87
CA VAL A 222 20.77 6.42 -4.22
C VAL A 222 21.96 6.78 -5.06
N ILE A 223 22.53 5.78 -5.73
CA ILE A 223 23.62 5.92 -6.70
C ILE A 223 23.09 5.40 -8.03
N ASN A 224 23.13 6.23 -9.06
CA ASN A 224 22.67 5.90 -10.39
C ASN A 224 23.81 5.93 -11.38
N GLN A 225 24.30 4.76 -11.74
CA GLN A 225 25.32 4.61 -12.79
C GLN A 225 24.63 4.69 -14.15
N LYS A 226 24.68 5.86 -14.79
CA LYS A 226 24.03 6.11 -16.10
C LYS A 226 24.82 5.51 -17.26
N ASN A 227 26.11 5.84 -17.35
CA ASN A 227 27.02 5.33 -18.39
C ASN A 227 28.42 5.08 -17.82
N GLY A 228 29.22 4.24 -18.48
CA GLY A 228 30.58 3.92 -18.07
C GLY A 228 30.63 2.74 -17.11
N SER A 229 31.63 2.70 -16.24
CA SER A 229 31.82 1.61 -15.28
C SER A 229 31.82 2.08 -13.83
N LEU A 230 31.20 1.30 -12.94
CA LEU A 230 31.31 1.47 -11.49
C LEU A 230 32.00 0.25 -10.87
N LYS A 231 33.20 0.45 -10.32
CA LYS A 231 33.93 -0.59 -9.59
C LYS A 231 33.65 -0.47 -8.09
N ILE A 232 33.04 -1.50 -7.50
CA ILE A 232 32.75 -1.55 -6.06
C ILE A 232 33.91 -2.24 -5.33
N GLU A 233 34.77 -1.45 -4.69
CA GLU A 233 35.96 -1.91 -3.96
C GLU A 233 35.76 -2.03 -2.45
N SER A 234 34.72 -1.42 -1.88
CA SER A 234 34.37 -1.55 -0.46
C SER A 234 32.91 -1.97 -0.27
N SER A 235 32.54 -2.30 0.98
CA SER A 235 31.15 -2.66 1.32
C SER A 235 30.19 -1.51 1.03
N VAL A 236 28.94 -1.81 0.68
CA VAL A 236 27.88 -0.81 0.46
C VAL A 236 26.83 -0.95 1.55
N ASN A 237 26.45 0.15 2.21
CA ASN A 237 25.58 0.11 3.39
C ASN A 237 24.26 0.88 3.20
N ASN A 238 23.16 0.14 3.11
CA ASN A 238 21.79 0.63 3.01
C ASN A 238 21.62 1.75 1.97
N GLN A 239 21.92 1.42 0.70
CA GLN A 239 21.81 2.28 -0.48
C GLN A 239 21.04 1.58 -1.60
N ILE A 240 20.41 2.34 -2.50
CA ILE A 240 19.92 1.86 -3.79
C ILE A 240 21.02 2.05 -4.83
N LEU A 241 21.37 0.99 -5.55
CA LEU A 241 22.25 1.05 -6.71
C LEU A 241 21.42 0.82 -7.98
N LEU A 242 21.27 1.86 -8.80
CA LEU A 242 20.66 1.77 -10.13
C LEU A 242 21.79 1.55 -11.15
N LEU A 243 21.78 0.40 -11.81
CA LEU A 243 22.84 -0.03 -12.72
C LEU A 243 22.29 0.03 -14.14
N ASN A 244 22.77 0.98 -14.95
CA ASN A 244 22.41 1.06 -16.36
C ASN A 244 23.50 0.55 -17.30
N ASP A 245 24.74 0.41 -16.83
CA ASP A 245 25.89 0.03 -17.67
C ASP A 245 26.79 -0.97 -16.92
N LYS A 246 28.11 -0.84 -17.02
CA LYS A 246 29.06 -1.81 -16.45
C LYS A 246 29.23 -1.63 -14.95
N VAL A 247 29.16 -2.73 -14.21
CA VAL A 247 29.43 -2.74 -12.77
C VAL A 247 30.28 -3.96 -12.41
N LEU A 248 31.34 -3.71 -11.65
CA LEU A 248 32.25 -4.73 -11.18
C LEU A 248 32.15 -4.83 -9.66
N PHE A 249 31.57 -5.93 -9.18
CA PHE A 249 31.49 -6.23 -7.76
C PHE A 249 32.70 -7.06 -7.35
N ASN A 250 33.70 -6.49 -6.68
CA ASN A 250 34.90 -7.25 -6.29
C ASN A 250 34.65 -8.14 -5.05
N ASP A 251 33.68 -9.06 -5.13
CA ASP A 251 33.24 -9.97 -4.06
C ASP A 251 32.78 -9.26 -2.77
N ASN A 252 32.43 -7.98 -2.88
CA ASN A 252 31.99 -7.15 -1.76
C ASN A 252 30.56 -7.45 -1.32
N ALA A 253 30.31 -7.24 -0.02
CA ALA A 253 28.98 -7.32 0.56
C ALA A 253 28.24 -5.98 0.40
N ILE A 254 27.01 -6.06 -0.10
CA ILE A 254 26.11 -4.92 -0.30
C ILE A 254 24.89 -5.14 0.57
N SER A 255 24.57 -4.17 1.41
CA SER A 255 23.27 -4.05 2.05
C SER A 255 22.47 -2.97 1.34
N GLY A 256 21.27 -3.28 0.85
CA GLY A 256 20.50 -2.32 0.08
C GLY A 256 19.63 -2.93 -1.02
N ILE A 257 19.32 -2.12 -2.02
CA ILE A 257 18.55 -2.56 -3.20
C ILE A 257 19.44 -2.41 -4.42
N ILE A 258 19.53 -3.45 -5.24
CA ILE A 258 20.17 -3.39 -6.54
C ILE A 258 19.09 -3.43 -7.61
N ILE A 259 19.12 -2.47 -8.53
CA ILE A 259 18.20 -2.37 -9.66
C ILE A 259 19.03 -2.51 -10.93
N VAL A 260 18.78 -3.57 -11.68
CA VAL A 260 19.50 -3.93 -12.90
C VAL A 260 18.65 -3.54 -14.10
N ASN A 261 19.06 -2.48 -14.80
CA ASN A 261 18.35 -2.00 -15.97
C ASN A 261 18.83 -2.72 -17.25
N ASN A 262 18.13 -2.48 -18.36
CA ASN A 262 18.30 -3.27 -19.59
C ASN A 262 19.74 -3.28 -20.16
N ASN A 263 20.50 -2.21 -19.97
CA ASN A 263 21.85 -2.11 -20.53
C ASN A 263 22.94 -2.57 -19.56
N ALA A 264 22.57 -2.97 -18.33
CA ALA A 264 23.52 -3.32 -17.29
C ALA A 264 24.36 -4.54 -17.66
N GLN A 265 25.65 -4.47 -17.35
CA GLN A 265 26.61 -5.55 -17.50
C GLN A 265 27.31 -5.78 -16.17
N ILE A 266 27.00 -6.90 -15.52
CA ILE A 266 27.51 -7.21 -14.18
C ILE A 266 28.63 -8.23 -14.31
N SER A 267 29.78 -7.91 -13.72
CA SER A 267 30.92 -8.81 -13.63
C SER A 267 31.25 -9.12 -12.17
N ASN A 268 31.81 -10.31 -11.94
CA ASN A 268 32.17 -10.88 -10.64
C ASN A 268 30.97 -11.13 -9.72
N ASN A 269 31.21 -11.83 -8.60
CA ASN A 269 30.16 -12.19 -7.67
C ASN A 269 29.92 -11.06 -6.66
N CYS A 270 28.69 -10.99 -6.16
CA CYS A 270 28.33 -10.07 -5.08
C CYS A 270 27.47 -10.79 -4.05
N LYS A 271 27.58 -10.42 -2.78
CA LYS A 271 26.63 -10.82 -1.74
C LYS A 271 25.71 -9.64 -1.44
N LEU A 272 24.42 -9.81 -1.68
CA LEU A 272 23.40 -8.79 -1.41
C LEU A 272 22.57 -9.19 -0.19
N GLU A 273 22.53 -8.34 0.84
CA GLU A 273 21.58 -8.41 1.95
C GLU A 273 20.51 -7.33 1.75
N GLY A 274 19.36 -7.72 1.18
CA GLY A 274 18.33 -6.76 0.78
C GLY A 274 17.41 -7.30 -0.30
N TYR A 275 17.32 -6.57 -1.41
CA TYR A 275 16.37 -6.87 -2.49
C TYR A 275 16.98 -6.62 -3.88
N LEU A 276 16.77 -7.55 -4.82
CA LEU A 276 17.23 -7.44 -6.20
C LEU A 276 16.05 -7.19 -7.13
N ILE A 277 16.15 -6.17 -7.98
CA ILE A 277 15.16 -5.86 -9.01
C ILE A 277 15.83 -6.02 -10.37
N ASP A 278 15.51 -7.10 -11.07
CA ASP A 278 16.06 -7.48 -12.38
C ASP A 278 14.91 -7.78 -13.35
N LEU A 279 14.21 -6.72 -13.77
CA LEU A 279 13.03 -6.82 -14.65
C LEU A 279 13.37 -7.27 -16.09
N TYR A 280 14.66 -7.37 -16.41
CA TYR A 280 15.20 -7.71 -17.73
C TYR A 280 15.92 -9.06 -17.74
N ASP A 281 15.86 -9.80 -16.62
CA ASP A 281 16.48 -11.12 -16.42
C ASP A 281 17.95 -11.17 -16.86
N LYS A 282 18.73 -10.15 -16.51
CA LYS A 282 20.19 -10.10 -16.78
C LYS A 282 20.97 -11.11 -15.96
N ASN A 283 20.31 -11.79 -15.02
CA ASN A 283 20.77 -12.93 -14.26
C ASN A 283 22.14 -12.67 -13.61
N PRO A 284 22.21 -11.71 -12.66
CA PRO A 284 23.46 -11.35 -12.03
C PRO A 284 23.98 -12.52 -11.20
N SER A 285 25.29 -12.72 -11.15
CA SER A 285 25.95 -13.59 -10.16
C SER A 285 25.90 -13.00 -8.73
N ILE A 286 24.71 -12.55 -8.29
CA ILE A 286 24.45 -11.93 -7.00
C ILE A 286 23.83 -13.00 -6.08
N SER A 287 24.56 -13.36 -5.05
CA SER A 287 24.07 -14.21 -3.95
C SER A 287 23.22 -13.36 -3.02
N LEU A 288 21.91 -13.61 -2.99
CA LEU A 288 20.95 -12.80 -2.25
C LEU A 288 20.53 -13.43 -0.91
N LYS A 289 20.51 -12.61 0.13
CA LYS A 289 19.83 -12.85 1.41
C LYS A 289 18.73 -11.80 1.56
N TYR A 290 17.48 -12.23 1.49
CA TYR A 290 16.33 -11.33 1.59
C TYR A 290 16.33 -10.58 2.94
N HIS A 291 16.20 -9.26 2.89
CA HIS A 291 16.05 -8.43 4.08
C HIS A 291 14.90 -7.42 3.92
N PRO A 292 13.69 -7.69 4.44
CA PRO A 292 12.48 -6.88 4.19
C PRO A 292 12.56 -5.46 4.76
N LEU A 293 13.36 -5.22 5.81
CA LEU A 293 13.49 -3.89 6.41
C LEU A 293 14.12 -2.88 5.44
N VAL A 294 14.96 -3.34 4.50
CA VAL A 294 15.59 -2.49 3.48
C VAL A 294 14.53 -1.84 2.58
N LEU A 295 13.55 -2.62 2.10
CA LEU A 295 12.46 -2.10 1.27
C LEU A 295 11.65 -1.01 1.97
N ARG A 296 11.43 -1.17 3.27
CA ARG A 296 10.71 -0.18 4.09
C ARG A 296 11.45 1.15 4.16
N ASP A 297 12.79 1.12 4.31
CA ASP A 297 13.61 2.32 4.37
C ASP A 297 13.53 3.14 3.06
N PHE A 298 13.28 2.47 1.94
CA PHE A 298 13.13 3.07 0.60
C PHE A 298 11.68 3.18 0.11
N SER A 299 10.70 2.91 0.97
CA SER A 299 9.26 2.92 0.63
C SER A 299 8.73 4.21 0.03
N SER A 300 9.38 5.35 0.28
CA SER A 300 8.98 6.65 -0.25
C SER A 300 9.30 6.82 -1.74
N VAL A 301 10.34 6.14 -2.23
CA VAL A 301 10.86 6.26 -3.60
C VAL A 301 10.63 5.02 -4.43
N LEU A 302 10.42 3.84 -3.84
CA LEU A 302 10.16 2.64 -4.64
C LEU A 302 8.83 2.77 -5.43
N PRO A 303 8.86 2.54 -6.76
CA PRO A 303 7.66 2.60 -7.59
C PRO A 303 6.60 1.60 -7.12
N ASP A 304 5.34 2.05 -7.05
CA ASP A 304 4.19 1.21 -6.66
C ASP A 304 4.37 0.42 -5.35
N TYR A 305 5.28 0.83 -4.45
CA TYR A 305 5.51 0.14 -3.18
C TYR A 305 4.27 0.17 -2.29
N ILE A 306 3.59 1.31 -2.26
CA ILE A 306 2.35 1.50 -1.51
C ILE A 306 1.16 1.30 -2.44
N LYS A 307 0.37 0.25 -2.17
CA LYS A 307 -0.81 -0.11 -2.95
C LYS A 307 -1.88 -0.71 -2.05
N PHE A 308 -3.11 -0.22 -2.11
CA PHE A 308 -4.22 -0.78 -1.33
C PHE A 308 -4.64 -2.14 -1.91
N GLN A 309 -4.54 -3.19 -1.11
CA GLN A 309 -4.87 -4.56 -1.50
C GLN A 309 -5.87 -5.18 -0.51
N PRO A 310 -7.19 -5.11 -0.78
CA PRO A 310 -8.23 -5.64 0.10
C PRO A 310 -8.02 -7.13 0.43
N ARG A 311 -8.17 -7.49 1.70
CA ARG A 311 -8.17 -8.88 2.20
C ARG A 311 -9.53 -9.34 2.68
N SER A 312 -10.28 -8.46 3.32
CA SER A 312 -11.59 -8.77 3.88
C SER A 312 -12.45 -7.51 3.98
N LEU A 313 -13.74 -7.66 3.69
CA LEU A 313 -14.79 -6.69 3.97
C LEU A 313 -15.64 -7.23 5.13
N ASN A 314 -15.90 -6.42 6.14
CA ASN A 314 -16.78 -6.77 7.26
C ASN A 314 -17.76 -5.65 7.53
N TYR A 315 -19.01 -6.02 7.82
CA TYR A 315 -20.02 -5.11 8.35
C TYR A 315 -20.03 -5.17 9.87
N TYR A 316 -20.39 -4.07 10.50
CA TYR A 316 -20.66 -4.02 11.94
C TYR A 316 -21.90 -3.18 12.16
N ASP A 317 -22.67 -3.58 13.17
CA ASP A 317 -23.88 -2.88 13.54
C ASP A 317 -23.52 -1.63 14.36
N LEU A 318 -24.29 -0.57 14.15
CA LEU A 318 -24.22 0.67 14.92
C LEU A 318 -25.50 0.76 15.74
N GLU A 319 -25.39 1.06 17.03
CA GLU A 319 -26.55 1.36 17.86
C GLU A 319 -27.04 2.77 17.52
N ASP A 320 -28.31 2.87 17.10
CA ASP A 320 -28.96 4.16 16.90
C ASP A 320 -29.40 4.67 18.27
N ASN A 321 -28.56 5.50 18.90
CA ASN A 321 -28.83 6.09 20.22
C ASN A 321 -29.75 7.31 20.14
N THR A 322 -30.69 7.35 19.18
CA THR A 322 -31.63 8.46 19.01
C THR A 322 -32.91 8.31 19.81
#